data_AF-A0A0G0N7I3-F1
#
_entry.id   AF-A0A0G0N7I3-F1
#
_cell.length_a   1.000
_cell.length_b   1.000
_cell.length_c   1.000
_cell.angle_alpha   90.00
_cell.angle_beta   90.00
_cell.angle_gamma   90.00
#
_symmetry.space_group_name_H-M   'P 1'
#
loop_
_entity.id
_entity.type
_entity.pdbx_description
1 polymer ?
#
loop_
_entity_poly.entity_id
_entity_poly.type
_entity_poly.pdbx_seq_one_letter_code
_entity_poly.pdbx_strand_id
1 'polypeptide(L)'
;MKREFYEFSAVNTSSKDIQKIIVDRKNIQPKTNLQGLPFKGQALQGTTLQSSPIIFIDEIHRFNKAQQDKLLPHVEKGQIILIGATTENPSFEVIGPLLSRSRVLVLNQLTEKELKIIAKRGLKELKVKIRPKALKFLLESSNGDARVLLNVLEIASNLIHSRSGVAPTAHSGSVYLDDIENALQRRQLTFDKQGEEFYNVISAFIKSMRASDVDAALYYLARMVEAGQDPLYIARRMVVFASEDIGMAAPTALVVANEVFRACETIGYPECQINLMHGVVYLATAKKSRLAYNAYFSAVEDVKKFGNLPTPLKIRNPVTKLMKDIGYGENYEKYTKESLLPDKLKGKNYYRKNVKLH
;
A
#
# COMPACT_ATOMS: atom_id res chain seq x y z
N MET A 1 20.05 -20.76 24.47
CA MET A 1 20.98 -20.14 23.51
C MET A 1 20.38 -18.81 23.06
N LYS A 2 21.10 -17.69 23.13
CA LYS A 2 20.66 -16.39 22.56
C LYS A 2 21.21 -16.30 21.14
N ARG A 3 20.37 -16.49 20.13
CA ARG A 3 20.69 -16.17 18.72
C ARG A 3 20.03 -14.85 18.37
N GLU A 4 20.68 -14.06 17.52
CA GLU A 4 20.08 -12.84 16.99
C GLU A 4 18.91 -13.20 16.07
N PHE A 5 17.80 -12.47 16.22
CA PHE A 5 16.59 -12.64 15.44
C PHE A 5 16.25 -11.33 14.74
N TYR A 6 16.13 -11.39 13.42
CA TYR A 6 15.75 -10.27 12.57
C TYR A 6 14.46 -10.65 11.82
N GLU A 7 13.50 -9.74 11.85
CA GLU A 7 12.18 -9.93 11.25
C GLU A 7 11.98 -8.92 10.13
N PHE A 8 11.59 -9.42 8.96
CA PHE A 8 11.31 -8.61 7.79
C PHE A 8 9.96 -8.98 7.21
N SER A 9 9.28 -8.00 6.62
CA SER A 9 8.14 -8.25 5.75
C SER A 9 8.57 -8.03 4.31
N ALA A 10 8.32 -9.02 3.44
CA ALA A 10 8.62 -8.92 2.01
C ALA A 10 7.85 -7.80 1.30
N VAL A 11 6.80 -7.26 1.93
CA VAL A 11 5.99 -6.13 1.45
C VAL A 11 6.75 -4.80 1.56
N ASN A 12 7.53 -4.62 2.64
CA ASN A 12 8.12 -3.33 3.00
C ASN A 12 9.66 -3.33 2.97
N THR A 13 10.29 -4.47 2.69
CA THR A 13 11.74 -4.65 2.82
C THR A 13 12.38 -4.94 1.46
N SER A 14 13.47 -4.25 1.12
CA SER A 14 14.26 -4.63 -0.04
C SER A 14 15.25 -5.75 0.29
N SER A 15 15.54 -6.63 -0.67
CA SER A 15 16.56 -7.69 -0.49
C SER A 15 17.96 -7.13 -0.14
N LYS A 16 18.23 -5.85 -0.46
CA LYS A 16 19.49 -5.18 -0.13
C LYS A 16 19.60 -4.89 1.37
N ASP A 17 18.48 -4.63 2.04
CA ASP A 17 18.48 -4.34 3.49
C ASP A 17 18.76 -5.61 4.29
N ILE A 18 18.25 -6.76 3.81
CA ILE A 18 18.58 -8.07 4.36
C ILE A 18 20.07 -8.38 4.17
N GLN A 19 20.63 -8.13 2.98
CA GLN A 19 22.06 -8.33 2.72
C GLN A 19 22.96 -7.44 3.58
N LYS A 20 22.56 -6.19 3.86
CA LYS A 20 23.31 -5.31 4.76
C LYS A 20 23.43 -5.90 6.17
N ILE A 21 22.39 -6.56 6.69
CA ILE A 21 22.48 -7.25 7.99
C ILE A 21 23.45 -8.44 7.94
N ILE A 22 23.46 -9.16 6.81
CA ILE A 22 24.30 -10.35 6.65
C ILE A 22 25.79 -9.96 6.58
N VAL A 23 26.11 -8.78 6.03
CA VAL A 23 27.47 -8.27 5.87
C VAL A 23 27.93 -7.42 7.06
N ASP A 24 27.10 -6.49 7.55
CA ASP A 24 27.39 -5.57 8.64
C ASP A 24 26.50 -5.86 9.85
N ARG A 25 26.95 -6.79 10.71
CA ARG A 25 26.27 -7.18 11.97
C ARG A 25 26.13 -6.05 13.02
N LYS A 26 26.42 -4.79 12.68
CA LYS A 26 26.59 -3.67 13.63
C LYS A 26 25.44 -2.66 13.66
N ASN A 27 24.57 -2.61 12.64
CA ASN A 27 23.72 -1.43 12.42
C ASN A 27 22.20 -1.59 12.66
N ILE A 28 21.71 -2.77 13.06
CA ILE A 28 20.30 -2.98 13.41
C ILE A 28 20.22 -3.73 14.74
N GLN A 29 19.47 -3.20 15.71
CA GLN A 29 19.31 -3.84 17.01
C GLN A 29 18.51 -5.15 16.85
N PRO A 30 19.05 -6.32 17.25
CA PRO A 30 18.30 -7.57 17.22
C PRO A 30 17.11 -7.51 18.18
N LYS A 31 15.95 -8.05 17.79
CA LYS A 31 14.82 -8.23 18.72
C LYS A 31 15.20 -9.32 19.72
N THR A 32 15.56 -8.95 20.95
CA THR A 32 16.12 -9.88 21.95
C THR A 32 15.10 -10.71 22.74
N ASN A 33 13.82 -10.67 22.39
CA ASN A 33 12.76 -11.35 23.14
C ASN A 33 12.36 -12.69 22.52
N LEU A 34 13.26 -13.68 22.55
CA LEU A 34 12.95 -15.10 22.32
C LEU A 34 12.84 -15.89 23.64
N GLN A 35 12.33 -15.26 24.72
CA GLN A 35 11.95 -15.99 25.93
C GLN A 35 10.56 -16.60 25.74
N GLY A 36 10.48 -17.90 25.41
CA GLY A 36 9.19 -18.61 25.40
C GLY A 36 9.04 -19.79 24.43
N LEU A 37 9.98 -20.05 23.53
CA LEU A 37 9.88 -21.21 22.63
C LEU A 37 10.26 -22.52 23.35
N PRO A 38 9.43 -23.57 23.27
CA PRO A 38 9.64 -24.82 24.00
C PRO A 38 10.57 -25.74 23.20
N PHE A 39 11.86 -25.42 23.13
CA PHE A 39 12.88 -26.36 22.66
C PHE A 39 13.70 -26.84 23.85
N LYS A 40 13.11 -27.71 24.68
CA LYS A 40 13.84 -28.56 25.62
C LYS A 40 14.08 -29.91 24.94
N GLY A 41 15.30 -30.17 24.48
CA GLY A 41 15.68 -31.49 23.98
C GLY A 41 16.98 -31.51 23.18
N GLN A 42 17.98 -32.18 23.75
CA GLN A 42 19.23 -32.70 23.17
C GLN A 42 20.22 -31.70 22.51
N ALA A 43 21.38 -31.58 23.13
CA ALA A 43 22.55 -30.88 22.61
C ALA A 43 23.11 -31.65 21.40
N LEU A 44 23.00 -31.09 20.21
CA LEU A 44 23.76 -31.52 19.04
C LEU A 44 25.14 -30.86 19.12
N GLN A 45 26.16 -31.63 19.53
CA GLN A 45 27.56 -31.27 19.35
C GLN A 45 27.93 -31.53 17.88
N GLY A 46 28.17 -30.47 17.12
CA GLY A 46 28.67 -30.58 15.75
C GLY A 46 28.53 -29.28 14.96
N THR A 47 29.69 -28.69 14.65
CA THR A 47 29.92 -27.66 13.61
C THR A 47 29.35 -26.25 13.85
N THR A 48 30.00 -25.30 13.18
CA THR A 48 30.02 -23.83 13.22
C THR A 48 28.67 -23.07 13.22
N LEU A 49 27.54 -23.76 13.33
CA LEU A 49 26.16 -23.24 13.29
C LEU A 49 25.69 -22.52 14.57
N GLN A 50 26.50 -22.46 15.63
CA GLN A 50 26.04 -21.94 16.93
C GLN A 50 25.79 -20.41 16.95
N SER A 51 26.28 -19.64 15.98
CA SER A 51 26.21 -18.16 15.96
C SER A 51 25.47 -17.54 14.77
N SER A 52 24.89 -18.33 13.86
CA SER A 52 24.18 -17.79 12.70
C SER A 52 22.84 -17.14 13.12
N PRO A 53 22.57 -15.89 12.70
CA PRO A 53 21.32 -15.22 13.02
C PRO A 53 20.12 -15.89 12.32
N ILE A 54 18.97 -15.78 12.95
CA ILE A 54 17.69 -16.18 12.36
C ILE A 54 17.13 -14.98 11.60
N ILE A 55 16.89 -15.17 10.30
CA ILE A 55 16.23 -14.20 9.44
C ILE A 55 14.82 -14.72 9.16
N PHE A 56 13.82 -14.07 9.74
CA PHE A 56 12.42 -14.34 9.45
C PHE A 56 11.94 -13.39 8.36
N ILE A 57 11.32 -13.94 7.30
CA ILE A 57 10.72 -13.18 6.21
C ILE A 57 9.24 -13.54 6.12
N ASP A 58 8.38 -12.59 6.47
CA ASP A 58 6.94 -12.71 6.30
C ASP A 58 6.53 -12.45 4.85
N GLU A 59 5.50 -13.16 4.39
CA GLU A 59 4.97 -13.14 3.02
C GLU A 59 6.06 -13.30 1.94
N ILE A 60 6.96 -14.29 2.12
CA ILE A 60 8.13 -14.51 1.24
C ILE A 60 7.75 -14.64 -0.25
N HIS A 61 6.52 -15.05 -0.56
CA HIS A 61 5.98 -15.10 -1.92
C HIS A 61 5.98 -13.73 -2.63
N ARG A 62 6.00 -12.61 -1.90
CA ARG A 62 6.04 -11.26 -2.50
C ARG A 62 7.42 -10.89 -3.05
N PHE A 63 8.47 -11.63 -2.70
CA PHE A 63 9.78 -11.44 -3.32
C PHE A 63 9.82 -12.05 -4.71
N ASN A 64 10.32 -11.26 -5.67
CA ASN A 64 10.58 -11.79 -7.01
C ASN A 64 11.75 -12.79 -7.00
N LYS A 65 11.86 -13.60 -8.06
CA LYS A 65 12.89 -14.65 -8.18
C LYS A 65 14.31 -14.14 -7.93
N ALA A 66 14.66 -12.97 -8.48
CA ALA A 66 15.99 -12.38 -8.31
C ALA A 66 16.28 -11.92 -6.87
N GLN A 67 15.26 -11.53 -6.11
CA GLN A 67 15.38 -11.21 -4.68
C GLN A 67 15.57 -12.48 -3.84
N GLN A 68 14.90 -13.57 -4.21
CA GLN A 68 15.05 -14.87 -3.56
C GLN A 68 16.43 -15.49 -3.85
N ASP A 69 16.89 -15.45 -5.10
CA ASP A 69 18.23 -15.94 -5.51
C ASP A 69 19.36 -15.28 -4.71
N LYS A 70 19.19 -14.00 -4.36
CA LYS A 70 20.16 -13.24 -3.56
C LYS A 70 20.34 -13.76 -2.13
N LEU A 71 19.37 -14.49 -1.59
CA LEU A 71 19.46 -15.09 -0.25
C LEU A 71 20.19 -16.44 -0.27
N LEU A 72 20.18 -17.13 -1.41
CA LEU A 72 20.66 -18.50 -1.56
C LEU A 72 22.11 -18.70 -1.10
N PRO A 73 23.11 -17.86 -1.49
CA PRO A 73 24.50 -18.08 -1.08
C PRO A 73 24.71 -18.00 0.44
N HIS A 74 23.86 -17.23 1.14
CA HIS A 74 23.94 -17.04 2.58
C HIS A 74 23.30 -18.21 3.35
N VAL A 75 22.23 -18.78 2.79
CA VAL A 75 21.60 -20.01 3.31
C VAL A 75 22.55 -21.19 3.12
N GLU A 76 23.15 -21.34 1.94
CA GLU A 76 24.08 -22.43 1.62
C GLU A 76 25.33 -22.45 2.48
N LYS A 77 25.92 -21.27 2.71
CA LYS A 77 27.11 -21.12 3.56
C LYS A 77 26.81 -21.21 5.05
N GLY A 78 25.54 -21.39 5.43
CA GLY A 78 25.10 -21.40 6.83
C GLY A 78 25.30 -20.06 7.54
N GLN A 79 25.43 -18.95 6.79
CA GLN A 79 25.60 -17.61 7.34
C GLN A 79 24.32 -17.10 8.02
N ILE A 80 23.16 -17.60 7.59
CA ILE A 80 21.85 -17.31 8.17
C ILE A 80 21.02 -18.58 8.33
N ILE A 81 20.06 -18.54 9.25
CA ILE A 81 18.95 -19.49 9.31
C ILE A 81 17.72 -18.76 8.79
N LEU A 82 17.26 -19.14 7.59
CA LEU A 82 16.10 -18.53 6.96
C LEU A 82 14.81 -19.21 7.43
N ILE A 83 13.84 -18.42 7.89
CA ILE A 83 12.46 -18.84 8.11
C ILE A 83 11.57 -17.97 7.23
N GLY A 84 10.99 -18.56 6.18
CA GLY A 84 10.01 -17.89 5.33
C GLY A 84 8.59 -18.27 5.74
N ALA A 85 7.72 -17.29 5.91
CA ALA A 85 6.28 -17.50 6.08
C ALA A 85 5.54 -17.09 4.81
N THR A 86 4.50 -17.84 4.47
CA THR A 86 3.62 -17.57 3.33
C THR A 86 2.27 -18.22 3.56
N THR A 87 1.21 -17.56 3.08
CA THR A 87 -0.14 -18.12 2.98
C THR A 87 -0.37 -18.86 1.65
N GLU A 88 0.46 -18.58 0.65
CA GLU A 88 0.42 -19.21 -0.68
C GLU A 88 1.17 -20.55 -0.72
N ASN A 89 0.86 -21.39 -1.72
CA ASN A 89 1.56 -22.64 -1.91
C ASN A 89 3.05 -22.40 -2.27
N PRO A 90 3.98 -22.83 -1.40
CA PRO A 90 5.39 -22.51 -1.56
C PRO A 90 6.01 -23.10 -2.83
N SER A 91 5.45 -24.17 -3.42
CA SER A 91 6.01 -24.78 -4.64
C SER A 91 5.92 -23.89 -5.89
N PHE A 92 5.00 -22.92 -5.90
CA PHE A 92 4.82 -21.99 -7.02
C PHE A 92 5.57 -20.67 -6.81
N GLU A 93 5.56 -20.18 -5.57
CA GLU A 93 6.01 -18.82 -5.24
C GLU A 93 7.46 -18.76 -4.74
N VAL A 94 8.02 -19.88 -4.27
CA VAL A 94 9.42 -19.95 -3.82
C VAL A 94 10.26 -20.65 -4.87
N ILE A 95 11.43 -20.09 -5.20
CA ILE A 95 12.33 -20.67 -6.18
C ILE A 95 12.82 -22.06 -5.74
N GLY A 96 12.91 -22.99 -6.70
CA GLY A 96 13.35 -24.36 -6.46
C GLY A 96 14.65 -24.50 -5.64
N PRO A 97 15.71 -23.69 -5.88
CA PRO A 97 16.94 -23.75 -5.10
C PRO A 97 16.79 -23.45 -3.60
N LEU A 98 15.92 -22.51 -3.22
CA LEU A 98 15.64 -22.21 -1.81
C LEU A 98 14.78 -23.31 -1.18
N LEU A 99 13.77 -23.80 -1.90
CA LEU A 99 12.92 -24.90 -1.44
C LEU A 99 13.73 -26.16 -1.16
N SER A 100 14.67 -26.52 -2.04
CA SER A 100 15.49 -27.73 -1.85
C SER A 100 16.42 -27.65 -0.63
N ARG A 101 16.63 -26.46 -0.06
CA ARG A 101 17.43 -26.21 1.15
C ARG A 101 16.58 -25.84 2.36
N SER A 102 15.26 -25.83 2.20
CA SER A 102 14.30 -25.46 3.24
C SER A 102 13.44 -26.67 3.63
N ARG A 103 13.03 -26.74 4.89
CA ARG A 103 11.99 -27.68 5.33
C ARG A 103 10.65 -26.97 5.27
N VAL A 104 9.72 -27.50 4.49
CA VAL A 104 8.36 -26.97 4.42
C VAL A 104 7.54 -27.54 5.57
N LEU A 105 6.98 -26.66 6.39
CA LEU A 105 6.06 -27.01 7.46
C LEU A 105 4.69 -26.44 7.10
N VAL A 106 3.68 -27.31 7.02
CA VAL A 106 2.30 -26.88 6.80
C VAL A 106 1.68 -26.57 8.16
N LEU A 107 1.23 -25.32 8.33
CA LEU A 107 0.49 -24.90 9.51
C LEU A 107 -0.99 -24.91 9.18
N ASN A 108 -1.77 -25.59 10.02
CA ASN A 108 -3.23 -25.58 9.91
C ASN A 108 -3.81 -24.43 10.73
N GLN A 109 -5.02 -24.03 10.37
CA GLN A 109 -5.82 -23.14 11.20
C GLN A 109 -5.99 -23.72 12.60
N LEU A 110 -6.03 -22.84 13.59
CA LEU A 110 -6.16 -23.24 14.98
C LEU A 110 -7.57 -23.73 15.26
N THR A 111 -7.67 -24.81 16.01
CA THR A 111 -8.95 -25.29 16.52
C THR A 111 -9.52 -24.33 17.57
N GLU A 112 -10.83 -24.37 17.80
CA GLU A 112 -11.49 -23.56 18.84
C GLU A 112 -10.85 -23.78 20.24
N LYS A 113 -10.41 -25.02 20.53
CA LYS A 113 -9.74 -25.37 21.79
C LYS A 113 -8.39 -24.66 21.92
N GLU A 114 -7.61 -24.58 20.85
CA GLU A 114 -6.32 -23.89 20.82
C GLU A 114 -6.50 -22.37 20.87
N LEU A 115 -7.44 -21.83 20.11
CA LEU A 115 -7.81 -20.41 20.18
C LEU A 115 -8.26 -20.01 21.58
N LYS A 116 -8.99 -20.87 22.30
CA LYS A 116 -9.39 -20.62 23.69
C LYS A 116 -8.21 -20.54 24.64
N ILE A 117 -7.13 -21.29 24.40
CA ILE A 117 -5.88 -21.19 25.18
C ILE A 117 -5.23 -19.83 24.92
N ILE A 118 -5.18 -19.39 23.66
CA ILE A 118 -4.61 -18.08 23.27
C ILE A 118 -5.45 -16.95 23.85
N ALA A 119 -6.77 -17.01 23.75
CA ALA A 119 -7.69 -16.05 24.33
C ALA A 119 -7.47 -15.88 25.83
N LYS A 120 -7.31 -16.98 26.57
CA LYS A 120 -7.00 -16.94 28.02
C LYS A 120 -5.69 -16.21 28.32
N ARG A 121 -4.67 -16.37 27.49
CA ARG A 121 -3.39 -15.65 27.64
C ARG A 121 -3.57 -14.16 27.38
N GLY A 122 -4.26 -13.79 26.28
CA GLY A 122 -4.56 -12.40 25.96
C GLY A 122 -5.38 -11.70 27.05
N LEU A 123 -6.42 -12.35 27.57
CA LEU A 123 -7.23 -11.86 28.69
C LEU A 123 -6.40 -11.61 29.95
N LYS A 124 -5.46 -12.51 30.25
CA LYS A 124 -4.57 -12.38 31.41
C LYS A 124 -3.64 -11.17 31.25
N GLU A 125 -3.10 -10.95 30.06
CA GLU A 125 -2.23 -9.82 29.75
C GLU A 125 -2.97 -8.49 29.82
N LEU A 126 -4.16 -8.44 29.22
CA LEU A 126 -5.03 -7.26 29.24
C LEU A 126 -5.67 -7.02 30.62
N LYS A 127 -5.59 -7.99 31.54
CA LYS A 127 -6.23 -7.96 32.88
C LYS A 127 -7.75 -7.76 32.81
N VAL A 128 -8.39 -8.27 31.75
CA VAL A 128 -9.84 -8.15 31.53
C VAL A 128 -10.51 -9.53 31.59
N LYS A 129 -11.73 -9.59 32.13
CA LYS A 129 -12.56 -10.81 32.11
C LYS A 129 -13.44 -10.80 30.85
N ILE A 130 -13.89 -11.96 30.39
CA ILE A 130 -14.84 -12.05 29.27
C ILE A 130 -16.03 -12.91 29.66
N ARG A 131 -17.23 -12.52 29.26
CA ARG A 131 -18.44 -13.34 29.47
C ARG A 131 -18.40 -14.57 28.55
N PRO A 132 -18.92 -15.74 28.99
CA PRO A 132 -18.86 -16.96 28.18
C PRO A 132 -19.48 -16.84 26.78
N LYS A 133 -20.60 -16.11 26.65
CA LYS A 133 -21.25 -15.86 25.35
C LYS A 133 -20.35 -15.05 24.40
N ALA A 134 -19.72 -13.99 24.92
CA ALA A 134 -18.79 -13.15 24.16
C ALA A 134 -17.54 -13.92 23.74
N LEU A 135 -16.99 -14.77 24.63
CA LEU A 135 -15.85 -15.63 24.30
C LEU A 135 -16.19 -16.63 23.21
N LYS A 136 -17.36 -17.28 23.29
CA LYS A 136 -17.81 -18.23 22.27
C LYS A 136 -17.92 -17.55 20.91
N PHE A 137 -18.60 -16.41 20.86
CA PHE A 137 -18.76 -15.63 19.64
C PHE A 137 -17.43 -15.13 19.06
N LEU A 138 -16.51 -14.68 19.92
CA LEU A 138 -15.15 -14.29 19.51
C LEU A 138 -14.38 -15.46 18.89
N LEU A 139 -14.45 -16.65 19.48
CA LEU A 139 -13.78 -17.84 18.97
C LEU A 139 -14.31 -18.25 17.59
N GLU A 140 -15.64 -18.27 17.42
CA GLU A 140 -16.31 -18.54 16.14
C GLU A 140 -15.94 -17.49 15.09
N SER A 141 -16.02 -16.21 15.44
CA SER A 141 -15.74 -15.09 14.53
C SER A 141 -14.27 -14.97 14.11
N SER A 142 -13.35 -15.58 14.87
CA SER A 142 -11.91 -15.57 14.57
C SER A 142 -11.54 -16.58 13.47
N ASN A 143 -12.42 -17.55 13.17
CA ASN A 143 -12.26 -18.54 12.10
C ASN A 143 -10.85 -19.18 12.02
N GLY A 144 -10.32 -19.59 13.17
CA GLY A 144 -9.00 -20.24 13.25
C GLY A 144 -7.79 -19.31 13.26
N ASP A 145 -7.97 -17.98 13.17
CA ASP A 145 -6.88 -16.99 13.20
C ASP A 145 -6.72 -16.34 14.59
N ALA A 146 -5.59 -16.62 15.25
CA ALA A 146 -5.25 -16.05 16.55
C ALA A 146 -4.99 -14.54 16.52
N ARG A 147 -4.48 -14.00 15.40
CA ARG A 147 -4.23 -12.56 15.25
C ARG A 147 -5.56 -11.81 15.25
N VAL A 148 -6.55 -12.32 14.51
CA VAL A 148 -7.91 -11.78 14.51
C VAL A 148 -8.49 -11.78 15.91
N LEU A 149 -8.39 -12.93 16.60
CA LEU A 149 -8.87 -13.08 17.96
C LEU A 149 -8.28 -12.04 18.91
N LEU A 150 -6.96 -11.88 18.90
CA LEU A 150 -6.25 -10.98 19.80
C LEU A 150 -6.54 -9.51 19.49
N ASN A 151 -6.59 -9.13 18.21
CA ASN A 151 -6.92 -7.75 17.80
C ASN A 151 -8.33 -7.35 18.23
N VAL A 152 -9.32 -8.23 18.00
CA VAL A 152 -10.71 -7.96 18.42
C VAL A 152 -10.80 -7.86 19.95
N LEU A 153 -10.07 -8.72 20.67
CA LEU A 153 -10.03 -8.68 22.12
C LEU A 153 -9.38 -7.39 22.65
N GLU A 154 -8.30 -6.92 22.03
CA GLU A 154 -7.65 -5.66 22.37
C GLU A 154 -8.57 -4.46 22.13
N ILE A 155 -9.22 -4.39 20.96
CA ILE A 155 -10.20 -3.33 20.65
C ILE A 155 -11.35 -3.35 21.66
N ALA A 156 -11.93 -4.52 21.95
CA ALA A 156 -13.01 -4.66 22.91
C ALA A 156 -12.57 -4.24 24.33
N SER A 157 -11.34 -4.58 24.73
CA SER A 157 -10.75 -4.14 26.00
C SER A 157 -10.64 -2.61 26.05
N ASN A 158 -10.14 -1.97 25.00
CA ASN A 158 -10.01 -0.51 24.94
C ASN A 158 -11.36 0.20 25.02
N LEU A 159 -12.39 -0.33 24.34
CA LEU A 159 -13.76 0.20 24.40
C LEU A 159 -14.32 0.24 25.84
N ILE A 160 -14.01 -0.78 26.64
CA ILE A 160 -14.43 -0.85 28.05
C ILE A 160 -13.69 0.19 28.89
N HIS A 161 -12.38 0.33 28.68
CA HIS A 161 -11.58 1.31 29.42
C HIS A 161 -12.02 2.75 29.12
N SER A 162 -12.36 3.08 27.86
CA SER A 162 -12.87 4.40 27.47
C SER A 162 -14.25 4.74 28.06
N ARG A 163 -15.05 3.76 28.47
CA ARG A 163 -16.35 3.98 29.14
C ARG A 163 -16.23 4.30 30.63
N SER A 164 -15.05 4.14 31.24
CA SER A 164 -14.81 4.29 32.68
C SER A 164 -14.78 5.75 33.21
N GLY A 165 -15.16 6.73 32.39
CA GLY A 165 -15.36 8.14 32.82
C GLY A 165 -16.72 8.43 33.47
N VAL A 166 -17.59 7.42 33.58
CA VAL A 166 -18.92 7.51 34.22
C VAL A 166 -18.95 6.52 35.39
N ALA A 167 -19.58 6.91 36.51
CA ALA A 167 -19.60 6.21 37.79
C ALA A 167 -19.71 4.67 37.68
N PRO A 168 -19.05 3.91 38.59
CA PRO A 168 -18.93 2.46 38.48
C PRO A 168 -20.29 1.79 38.72
N THR A 169 -20.98 1.46 37.62
CA THR A 169 -22.04 0.45 37.67
C THR A 169 -21.41 -0.94 37.57
N ALA A 170 -22.19 -1.98 37.87
CA ALA A 170 -21.78 -3.39 38.01
C ALA A 170 -21.10 -4.06 36.77
N HIS A 171 -20.72 -3.28 35.75
CA HIS A 171 -20.15 -3.69 34.46
C HIS A 171 -18.64 -3.40 34.33
N SER A 172 -17.99 -2.85 35.36
CA SER A 172 -16.56 -2.54 35.32
C SER A 172 -15.70 -3.82 35.27
N GLY A 173 -15.01 -4.05 34.15
CA GLY A 173 -13.94 -5.06 34.03
C GLY A 173 -14.28 -6.37 33.30
N SER A 174 -15.42 -6.48 32.60
CA SER A 174 -15.74 -7.65 31.77
C SER A 174 -16.20 -7.29 30.36
N VAL A 175 -15.69 -8.01 29.35
CA VAL A 175 -16.10 -7.93 27.94
C VAL A 175 -17.43 -8.66 27.72
N TYR A 176 -18.40 -7.93 27.17
CA TYR A 176 -19.71 -8.44 26.77
C TYR A 176 -19.78 -8.71 25.26
N LEU A 177 -20.88 -9.32 24.81
CA LEU A 177 -21.06 -9.70 23.40
C LEU A 177 -21.04 -8.46 22.50
N ASP A 178 -21.80 -7.42 22.88
CA ASP A 178 -21.89 -6.16 22.16
C ASP A 178 -20.51 -5.49 22.01
N ASP A 179 -19.59 -5.66 22.97
CA ASP A 179 -18.23 -5.12 22.86
C ASP A 179 -17.42 -5.84 21.78
N ILE A 180 -17.62 -7.15 21.63
CA ILE A 180 -17.02 -7.96 20.55
C ILE A 180 -17.64 -7.61 19.19
N GLU A 181 -18.96 -7.44 19.12
CA GLU A 181 -19.65 -7.04 17.88
C GLU A 181 -19.19 -5.65 17.41
N ASN A 182 -19.12 -4.68 18.32
CA ASN A 182 -18.60 -3.35 18.03
C ASN A 182 -17.12 -3.38 17.62
N ALA A 183 -16.30 -4.22 18.27
CA ALA A 183 -14.90 -4.40 17.91
C ALA A 183 -14.74 -5.04 16.51
N LEU A 184 -15.60 -5.99 16.15
CA LEU A 184 -15.62 -6.62 14.82
C LEU A 184 -16.06 -5.65 13.72
N GLN A 185 -17.08 -4.81 13.97
CA GLN A 185 -17.50 -3.77 13.02
C GLN A 185 -16.37 -2.76 12.76
N ARG A 186 -15.69 -2.30 13.82
CA ARG A 186 -14.50 -1.43 13.68
C ARG A 186 -13.37 -2.12 12.92
N ARG A 187 -13.17 -3.43 13.11
CA ARG A 187 -12.19 -4.22 12.34
C ARG A 187 -12.58 -4.35 10.86
N GLN A 188 -13.85 -4.59 10.54
CA GLN A 188 -14.32 -4.80 9.17
C GLN A 188 -14.20 -3.53 8.33
N LEU A 189 -14.34 -2.36 8.95
CA LEU A 189 -13.91 -1.11 8.34
C LEU A 189 -12.40 -1.18 8.08
N THR A 190 -11.59 -1.50 9.09
CA THR A 190 -10.11 -1.52 9.01
C THR A 190 -9.48 -2.52 8.01
N PHE A 191 -10.22 -3.42 7.32
CA PHE A 191 -9.63 -4.55 6.56
C PHE A 191 -10.25 -4.80 5.16
N ASP A 192 -9.65 -4.20 4.13
CA ASP A 192 -9.03 -4.90 2.98
C ASP A 192 -8.19 -3.89 2.16
N LYS A 193 -6.91 -3.75 2.50
CA LYS A 193 -6.00 -2.80 1.84
C LYS A 193 -5.37 -3.37 0.55
N GLN A 194 -5.68 -4.61 0.16
CA GLN A 194 -5.01 -5.29 -0.97
C GLN A 194 -5.90 -6.18 -1.85
N GLY A 195 -7.17 -6.41 -1.51
CA GLY A 195 -8.08 -7.21 -2.33
C GLY A 195 -8.85 -6.42 -3.38
N GLU A 196 -9.68 -7.12 -4.14
CA GLU A 196 -10.44 -6.60 -5.28
C GLU A 196 -11.33 -5.40 -4.88
N GLU A 197 -11.93 -5.46 -3.69
CA GLU A 197 -12.83 -4.42 -3.20
C GLU A 197 -12.12 -3.07 -2.99
N PHE A 198 -10.84 -3.07 -2.63
CA PHE A 198 -10.02 -1.85 -2.58
C PHE A 198 -10.01 -1.12 -3.92
N TYR A 199 -9.74 -1.88 -5.00
CA TYR A 199 -9.69 -1.33 -6.36
C TYR A 199 -11.07 -0.91 -6.84
N ASN A 200 -12.11 -1.67 -6.49
CA ASN A 200 -13.49 -1.34 -6.83
C ASN A 200 -13.91 0.00 -6.19
N VAL A 201 -13.63 0.21 -4.91
CA VAL A 201 -14.03 1.43 -4.19
C VAL A 201 -13.33 2.67 -4.74
N ILE A 202 -11.99 2.65 -4.91
CA ILE A 202 -11.29 3.82 -5.46
C ILE A 202 -11.68 4.09 -6.92
N SER A 203 -11.98 3.03 -7.68
CA SER A 203 -12.45 3.17 -9.06
C SER A 203 -13.84 3.79 -9.10
N ALA A 204 -14.76 3.35 -8.22
CA ALA A 204 -16.09 3.92 -8.09
C ALA A 204 -16.05 5.37 -7.62
N PHE A 205 -15.16 5.71 -6.67
CA PHE A 205 -14.90 7.08 -6.22
C PHE A 205 -14.55 8.03 -7.39
N ILE A 206 -13.58 7.63 -8.23
CA ILE A 206 -13.15 8.45 -9.38
C ILE A 206 -14.24 8.53 -10.45
N LYS A 207 -14.95 7.44 -10.71
CA LYS A 207 -16.07 7.43 -11.66
C LYS A 207 -17.22 8.34 -11.19
N SER A 208 -17.50 8.37 -9.89
CA SER A 208 -18.54 9.22 -9.30
C SER A 208 -18.20 10.70 -9.49
N MET A 209 -16.95 11.10 -9.18
CA MET A 209 -16.50 12.47 -9.45
C MET A 209 -16.54 12.81 -10.95
N ARG A 210 -16.19 11.87 -11.83
CA ARG A 210 -16.26 12.05 -13.30
C ARG A 210 -17.70 12.28 -13.77
N ALA A 211 -18.65 11.57 -13.21
CA ALA A 211 -20.08 11.72 -13.48
C ALA A 211 -20.71 12.95 -12.82
N SER A 212 -19.92 13.74 -12.07
CA SER A 212 -20.42 14.87 -11.26
C SER A 212 -21.47 14.46 -10.22
N ASP A 213 -21.44 13.19 -9.78
CA ASP A 213 -22.26 12.68 -8.69
C ASP A 213 -21.53 12.90 -7.35
N VAL A 214 -21.87 14.02 -6.69
CA VAL A 214 -21.24 14.46 -5.44
C VAL A 214 -21.54 13.48 -4.31
N ASP A 215 -22.79 13.00 -4.22
CA ASP A 215 -23.24 12.13 -3.14
C ASP A 215 -22.56 10.77 -3.21
N ALA A 216 -22.49 10.16 -4.41
CA ALA A 216 -21.77 8.91 -4.60
C ALA A 216 -20.26 9.09 -4.33
N ALA A 217 -19.65 10.20 -4.76
CA ALA A 217 -18.24 10.47 -4.50
C ALA A 217 -17.94 10.59 -2.99
N LEU A 218 -18.80 11.29 -2.24
CA LEU A 218 -18.68 11.40 -0.78
C LEU A 218 -18.90 10.06 -0.09
N TYR A 219 -19.84 9.25 -0.55
CA TYR A 219 -20.07 7.90 -0.02
C TYR A 219 -18.84 7.00 -0.18
N TYR A 220 -18.25 6.95 -1.38
CA TYR A 220 -17.03 6.16 -1.60
C TYR A 220 -15.81 6.74 -0.87
N LEU A 221 -15.73 8.06 -0.70
CA LEU A 221 -14.73 8.68 0.19
C LEU A 221 -14.90 8.16 1.62
N ALA A 222 -16.11 8.24 2.17
CA ALA A 222 -16.41 7.78 3.54
C ALA A 222 -16.05 6.30 3.72
N ARG A 223 -16.40 5.44 2.75
CA ARG A 223 -15.98 4.03 2.76
C ARG A 223 -14.47 3.86 2.85
N MET A 224 -13.70 4.64 2.11
CA MET A 224 -12.23 4.56 2.16
C MET A 224 -11.66 5.11 3.48
N VAL A 225 -12.16 6.24 3.95
CA VAL A 225 -11.69 6.87 5.19
C VAL A 225 -11.97 5.99 6.40
N GLU A 226 -13.21 5.51 6.54
CA GLU A 226 -13.58 4.56 7.60
C GLU A 226 -12.78 3.27 7.47
N ALA A 227 -12.44 2.85 6.24
CA ALA A 227 -11.59 1.70 6.03
C ALA A 227 -10.11 1.88 6.36
N GLY A 228 -9.73 3.06 6.85
CA GLY A 228 -8.35 3.40 7.21
C GLY A 228 -7.43 3.48 5.98
N GLN A 229 -7.98 3.80 4.81
CA GLN A 229 -7.24 3.99 3.58
C GLN A 229 -6.24 5.14 3.71
N ASP A 230 -5.01 4.97 3.20
CA ASP A 230 -4.01 6.04 3.17
C ASP A 230 -4.59 7.33 2.56
N PRO A 231 -4.67 8.45 3.31
CA PRO A 231 -5.25 9.69 2.79
C PRO A 231 -4.43 10.26 1.64
N LEU A 232 -3.10 10.02 1.63
CA LEU A 232 -2.25 10.44 0.53
C LEU A 232 -2.55 9.64 -0.74
N TYR A 233 -2.99 8.38 -0.62
CA TYR A 233 -3.43 7.60 -1.77
C TYR A 233 -4.70 8.20 -2.38
N ILE A 234 -5.70 8.54 -1.57
CA ILE A 234 -6.95 9.17 -2.02
C ILE A 234 -6.62 10.51 -2.69
N ALA A 235 -5.82 11.35 -2.04
CA ALA A 235 -5.45 12.66 -2.55
C ALA A 235 -4.62 12.59 -3.86
N ARG A 236 -3.70 11.62 -4.00
CA ARG A 236 -3.01 11.38 -5.29
C ARG A 236 -3.98 11.12 -6.43
N ARG A 237 -5.03 10.33 -6.16
CA ARG A 237 -6.07 10.02 -7.17
C ARG A 237 -6.89 11.27 -7.52
N MET A 238 -7.14 12.16 -6.56
CA MET A 238 -7.78 13.46 -6.81
C MET A 238 -6.90 14.39 -7.67
N VAL A 239 -5.59 14.44 -7.43
CA VAL A 239 -4.63 15.21 -8.25
C VAL A 239 -4.60 14.72 -9.70
N VAL A 240 -4.57 13.40 -9.91
CA VAL A 240 -4.67 12.80 -11.25
C VAL A 240 -5.99 13.18 -11.91
N PHE A 241 -7.12 13.02 -11.19
CA PHE A 241 -8.45 13.38 -11.67
C PHE A 241 -8.55 14.84 -12.10
N ALA A 242 -7.97 15.77 -11.33
CA ALA A 242 -7.96 17.20 -11.66
C ALA A 242 -7.30 17.50 -13.02
N SER A 243 -6.23 16.78 -13.37
CA SER A 243 -5.56 16.95 -14.67
C SER A 243 -6.21 16.16 -15.80
N GLU A 244 -6.74 14.97 -15.49
CA GLU A 244 -7.30 14.04 -16.47
C GLU A 244 -8.72 14.41 -16.89
N ASP A 245 -9.61 14.64 -15.93
CA ASP A 245 -11.06 14.72 -16.13
C ASP A 245 -11.62 16.15 -16.04
N ILE A 246 -10.90 17.09 -15.42
CA ILE A 246 -11.24 18.52 -15.39
C ILE A 246 -10.35 19.31 -16.36
N GLY A 247 -9.03 19.13 -16.23
CA GLY A 247 -8.04 19.68 -17.14
C GLY A 247 -8.20 21.19 -17.37
N MET A 248 -8.19 21.59 -18.64
CA MET A 248 -8.25 23.00 -19.03
C MET A 248 -9.63 23.65 -18.88
N ALA A 249 -10.67 22.90 -18.50
CA ALA A 249 -11.97 23.50 -18.22
C ALA A 249 -11.99 24.29 -16.91
N ALA A 250 -11.18 23.87 -15.93
CA ALA A 250 -10.95 24.61 -14.69
C ALA A 250 -9.51 24.33 -14.18
N PRO A 251 -8.48 25.03 -14.70
CA PRO A 251 -7.08 24.78 -14.32
C PRO A 251 -6.79 24.91 -12.82
N THR A 252 -7.59 25.71 -12.11
CA THR A 252 -7.52 25.87 -10.65
C THR A 252 -7.81 24.57 -9.89
N ALA A 253 -8.46 23.59 -10.50
CA ALA A 253 -8.71 22.29 -9.87
C ALA A 253 -7.43 21.54 -9.51
N LEU A 254 -6.37 21.66 -10.32
CA LEU A 254 -5.07 21.07 -9.99
C LEU A 254 -4.45 21.75 -8.76
N VAL A 255 -4.62 23.06 -8.63
CA VAL A 255 -4.14 23.82 -7.46
C VAL A 255 -4.89 23.38 -6.20
N VAL A 256 -6.22 23.32 -6.25
CA VAL A 256 -7.04 22.86 -5.11
C VAL A 256 -6.70 21.42 -4.73
N ALA A 257 -6.58 20.51 -5.70
CA ALA A 257 -6.23 19.12 -5.42
C ALA A 257 -4.84 18.98 -4.78
N ASN A 258 -3.85 19.80 -5.20
CA ASN A 258 -2.53 19.81 -4.60
C ASN A 258 -2.55 20.36 -3.16
N GLU A 259 -3.34 21.41 -2.88
CA GLU A 259 -3.48 21.89 -1.50
C GLU A 259 -4.20 20.87 -0.60
N VAL A 260 -5.17 20.13 -1.13
CA VAL A 260 -5.78 18.99 -0.42
C VAL A 260 -4.76 17.90 -0.14
N PHE A 261 -3.93 17.55 -1.14
CA PHE A 261 -2.85 16.58 -0.96
C PHE A 261 -1.85 17.03 0.11
N ARG A 262 -1.40 18.28 0.04
CA ARG A 262 -0.50 18.88 1.03
C ARG A 262 -1.12 18.89 2.43
N ALA A 263 -2.41 19.23 2.53
CA ALA A 263 -3.13 19.19 3.80
C ALA A 263 -3.21 17.77 4.37
N CYS A 264 -3.35 16.74 3.52
CA CYS A 264 -3.28 15.34 3.97
C CYS A 264 -1.89 14.95 4.50
N GLU A 265 -0.83 15.49 3.90
CA GLU A 265 0.56 15.25 4.31
C GLU A 265 0.91 15.96 5.62
N THR A 266 0.46 17.21 5.79
CA THR A 266 0.82 18.03 6.95
C THR A 266 -0.09 17.85 8.15
N ILE A 267 -1.38 17.59 7.93
CA ILE A 267 -2.37 17.45 9.02
C ILE A 267 -2.55 15.99 9.41
N GLY A 268 -2.67 15.08 8.42
CA GLY A 268 -2.93 13.67 8.68
C GLY A 268 -4.35 13.39 9.21
N TYR A 269 -4.65 12.12 9.47
CA TYR A 269 -5.93 11.72 10.07
C TYR A 269 -5.97 12.00 11.58
N PRO A 270 -7.18 12.24 12.14
CA PRO A 270 -8.48 12.23 11.46
C PRO A 270 -8.82 13.53 10.70
N GLU A 271 -8.20 14.66 11.01
CA GLU A 271 -8.66 15.99 10.56
C GLU A 271 -8.55 16.19 9.04
N CYS A 272 -7.58 15.54 8.37
CA CYS A 272 -7.43 15.69 6.92
C CYS A 272 -8.61 15.15 6.11
N GLN A 273 -9.50 14.33 6.70
CA GLN A 273 -10.73 13.90 6.06
C GLN A 273 -11.65 15.08 5.68
N ILE A 274 -11.58 16.20 6.42
CA ILE A 274 -12.33 17.42 6.12
C ILE A 274 -11.81 18.05 4.82
N ASN A 275 -10.49 18.03 4.61
CA ASN A 275 -9.85 18.55 3.41
C ASN A 275 -10.14 17.66 2.19
N LEU A 276 -10.13 16.33 2.38
CA LEU A 276 -10.55 15.39 1.35
C LEU A 276 -12.00 15.64 0.93
N MET A 277 -12.92 15.76 1.88
CA MET A 277 -14.33 16.06 1.62
C MET A 277 -14.51 17.37 0.84
N HIS A 278 -13.84 18.45 1.26
CA HIS A 278 -13.86 19.73 0.55
C HIS A 278 -13.39 19.56 -0.90
N GLY A 279 -12.22 18.94 -1.10
CA GLY A 279 -11.67 18.70 -2.42
C GLY A 279 -12.60 17.86 -3.31
N VAL A 280 -13.25 16.84 -2.75
CA VAL A 280 -14.19 15.98 -3.49
C VAL A 280 -15.37 16.78 -4.02
N VAL A 281 -16.02 17.60 -3.17
CA VAL A 281 -17.14 18.44 -3.60
C VAL A 281 -16.72 19.42 -4.69
N TYR A 282 -15.56 20.07 -4.52
CA TYR A 282 -15.02 20.99 -5.52
C TYR A 282 -14.76 20.29 -6.88
N LEU A 283 -14.09 19.14 -6.85
CA LEU A 283 -13.71 18.41 -8.07
C LEU A 283 -14.94 17.77 -8.76
N ALA A 284 -15.89 17.25 -7.99
CA ALA A 284 -17.12 16.68 -8.53
C ALA A 284 -18.00 17.74 -9.21
N THR A 285 -18.06 18.96 -8.68
CA THR A 285 -18.85 20.08 -9.24
C THR A 285 -18.14 20.88 -10.34
N ALA A 286 -16.82 20.74 -10.49
CA ALA A 286 -16.06 21.42 -11.55
C ALA A 286 -16.47 20.97 -12.96
N LYS A 287 -16.35 21.86 -13.94
CA LYS A 287 -16.59 21.55 -15.37
C LYS A 287 -15.59 20.49 -15.86
N LYS A 288 -16.07 19.48 -16.60
CA LYS A 288 -15.25 18.36 -17.06
C LYS A 288 -14.63 18.63 -18.43
N SER A 289 -13.36 18.24 -18.61
CA SER A 289 -12.67 18.24 -19.90
C SER A 289 -11.47 17.32 -19.90
N ARG A 290 -11.51 16.32 -20.79
CA ARG A 290 -10.37 15.43 -21.07
C ARG A 290 -9.56 15.87 -22.29
N LEU A 291 -9.75 17.09 -22.80
CA LEU A 291 -9.16 17.50 -24.09
C LEU A 291 -7.63 17.49 -24.08
N ALA A 292 -7.00 18.00 -23.02
CA ALA A 292 -5.54 18.01 -22.90
C ALA A 292 -4.99 16.58 -22.75
N TYR A 293 -5.64 15.76 -21.92
CA TYR A 293 -5.31 14.35 -21.74
C TYR A 293 -5.39 13.58 -23.06
N ASN A 294 -6.52 13.65 -23.76
CA ASN A 294 -6.75 12.96 -25.03
C ASN A 294 -5.78 13.46 -26.12
N ALA A 295 -5.50 14.77 -26.17
CA ALA A 295 -4.55 15.35 -27.11
C ALA A 295 -3.14 14.78 -26.92
N TYR A 296 -2.67 14.66 -25.67
CA TYR A 296 -1.38 14.08 -25.37
C TYR A 296 -1.30 12.62 -25.80
N PHE A 297 -2.28 11.80 -25.44
CA PHE A 297 -2.26 10.37 -25.80
C PHE A 297 -2.40 10.13 -27.31
N SER A 298 -3.13 10.99 -28.03
CA SER A 298 -3.15 10.96 -29.50
C SER A 298 -1.77 11.29 -30.11
N ALA A 299 -1.03 12.23 -29.52
CA ALA A 299 0.35 12.49 -29.94
C ALA A 299 1.29 11.31 -29.63
N VAL A 300 1.10 10.64 -28.48
CA VAL A 300 1.85 9.43 -28.11
C VAL A 300 1.61 8.29 -29.10
N GLU A 301 0.39 8.12 -29.60
CA GLU A 301 0.07 7.14 -30.65
C GLU A 301 0.85 7.41 -31.94
N ASP A 302 0.91 8.67 -32.39
CA ASP A 302 1.68 9.06 -33.57
C ASP A 302 3.20 8.87 -33.33
N VAL A 303 3.71 9.14 -32.13
CA VAL A 303 5.12 8.84 -31.78
C VAL A 303 5.41 7.35 -31.86
N LYS A 304 4.53 6.49 -31.31
CA LYS A 304 4.68 5.03 -31.40
C LYS A 304 4.61 4.54 -32.84
N LYS A 305 3.76 5.15 -33.67
CA LYS A 305 3.54 4.77 -35.07
C LYS A 305 4.68 5.20 -35.99
N PHE A 306 5.17 6.42 -35.85
CA PHE A 306 6.13 7.01 -36.78
C PHE A 306 7.58 6.98 -36.29
N GLY A 307 7.80 6.61 -35.02
CA GLY A 307 9.13 6.59 -34.41
C GLY A 307 9.71 7.99 -34.24
N ASN A 308 11.04 8.09 -34.30
CA ASN A 308 11.76 9.33 -34.04
C ASN A 308 11.81 10.24 -35.29
N LEU A 309 10.68 10.87 -35.62
CA LEU A 309 10.64 11.87 -36.70
C LEU A 309 11.58 13.04 -36.40
N PRO A 310 12.36 13.52 -37.40
CA PRO A 310 13.31 14.59 -37.17
C PRO A 310 12.60 15.91 -36.86
N THR A 311 13.10 16.63 -35.86
CA THR A 311 12.68 18.00 -35.55
C THR A 311 12.94 18.92 -36.75
N PRO A 312 11.99 19.77 -37.19
CA PRO A 312 12.22 20.74 -38.28
C PRO A 312 13.42 21.65 -38.01
N LEU A 313 14.26 21.89 -39.03
CA LEU A 313 15.50 22.70 -38.91
C LEU A 313 15.25 24.08 -38.29
N LYS A 314 14.16 24.73 -38.69
CA LYS A 314 13.75 26.07 -38.23
C LYS A 314 13.51 26.20 -36.72
N ILE A 315 13.28 25.10 -35.99
CA ILE A 315 13.11 25.13 -34.52
C ILE A 315 14.24 24.41 -33.76
N ARG A 316 15.29 23.98 -34.47
CA ARG A 316 16.49 23.43 -33.82
C ARG A 316 17.29 24.57 -33.21
N ASN A 317 17.93 24.30 -32.07
CA ASN A 317 18.76 25.27 -31.39
C ASN A 317 20.17 25.35 -32.01
N PRO A 318 20.61 26.50 -32.55
CA PRO A 318 21.94 26.64 -33.16
C PRO A 318 23.02 27.05 -32.14
N VAL A 319 23.48 26.08 -31.35
CA VAL A 319 24.44 26.33 -30.25
C VAL A 319 25.88 26.50 -30.76
N THR A 320 26.27 25.79 -31.81
CA THR A 320 27.63 25.86 -32.39
C THR A 320 27.64 26.66 -33.70
N LYS A 321 28.84 27.10 -34.11
CA LYS A 321 29.02 27.77 -35.41
C LYS A 321 28.58 26.87 -36.57
N LEU A 322 29.02 25.60 -36.56
CA LEU A 322 28.59 24.61 -37.56
C LEU A 322 27.07 24.47 -37.62
N MET A 323 26.36 24.47 -36.49
CA MET A 323 24.89 24.37 -36.48
C MET A 323 24.22 25.59 -37.14
N LYS A 324 24.77 26.80 -36.93
CA LYS A 324 24.31 28.01 -37.64
C LYS A 324 24.57 27.90 -39.14
N ASP A 325 25.78 27.46 -39.50
CA ASP A 325 26.22 27.36 -40.91
C ASP A 325 25.39 26.33 -41.71
N ILE A 326 24.83 25.31 -41.06
CA ILE A 326 23.93 24.31 -41.68
C ILE A 326 22.43 24.64 -41.53
N GLY A 327 22.10 25.86 -41.10
CA GLY A 327 20.73 26.39 -41.11
C GLY A 327 19.85 26.04 -39.91
N TYR A 328 20.43 25.72 -38.74
CA TYR A 328 19.61 25.48 -37.53
C TYR A 328 19.01 26.80 -37.04
N GLY A 329 17.70 26.80 -36.78
CA GLY A 329 17.01 27.97 -36.26
C GLY A 329 16.91 29.14 -37.24
N GLU A 330 17.33 28.97 -38.50
CA GLU A 330 17.12 29.97 -39.55
C GLU A 330 15.62 30.21 -39.76
N ASN A 331 15.25 31.48 -39.90
CA ASN A 331 13.87 31.94 -40.07
C ASN A 331 12.93 31.53 -38.93
N TYR A 332 13.46 31.29 -37.72
CA TYR A 332 12.63 31.04 -36.56
C TYR A 332 11.87 32.30 -36.13
N GLU A 333 10.55 32.20 -36.02
CA GLU A 333 9.69 33.24 -35.47
C GLU A 333 8.99 32.74 -34.20
N LYS A 334 9.10 33.51 -33.11
CA LYS A 334 8.56 33.14 -31.79
C LYS A 334 7.04 32.92 -31.77
N TYR A 335 6.30 33.65 -32.61
CA TYR A 335 4.83 33.60 -32.68
C TYR A 335 4.34 33.29 -34.10
N THR A 336 4.98 32.32 -34.77
CA THR A 336 4.59 31.89 -36.11
C THR A 336 3.19 31.27 -36.15
N LYS A 337 2.49 31.45 -37.27
CA LYS A 337 1.26 30.70 -37.60
C LYS A 337 1.54 29.41 -38.36
N GLU A 338 2.79 29.17 -38.75
CA GLU A 338 3.19 27.95 -39.43
C GLU A 338 3.22 26.74 -38.49
N SER A 339 3.01 25.55 -39.06
CA SER A 339 3.21 24.30 -38.32
C SER A 339 4.68 24.16 -37.86
N LEU A 340 4.84 23.83 -36.57
CA LEU A 340 6.12 23.45 -35.97
C LEU A 340 6.29 21.92 -35.85
N LEU A 341 5.27 21.15 -36.25
CA LEU A 341 5.35 19.70 -36.30
C LEU A 341 6.28 19.22 -37.44
N PRO A 342 6.86 18.00 -37.33
CA PRO A 342 7.54 17.35 -38.45
C PRO A 342 6.66 17.26 -39.70
N ASP A 343 7.29 17.18 -40.88
CA ASP A 343 6.57 17.23 -42.16
C ASP A 343 5.45 16.19 -42.28
N LYS A 344 5.70 14.96 -41.80
CA LYS A 344 4.70 13.87 -41.82
C LYS A 344 3.49 14.13 -40.91
N LEU A 345 3.59 15.08 -39.98
CA LEU A 345 2.54 15.45 -39.03
C LEU A 345 1.99 16.86 -39.30
N LYS A 346 2.39 17.52 -40.40
CA LYS A 346 1.84 18.83 -40.79
C LYS A 346 0.31 18.75 -40.88
N GLY A 347 -0.36 19.73 -40.30
CA GLY A 347 -1.83 19.81 -40.26
C GLY A 347 -2.49 18.97 -39.18
N LYS A 348 -1.74 18.16 -38.40
CA LYS A 348 -2.31 17.49 -37.22
C LYS A 348 -2.70 18.53 -36.17
N ASN A 349 -3.90 18.37 -35.65
CA ASN A 349 -4.43 19.17 -34.55
C ASN A 349 -4.88 18.25 -33.41
N TYR A 350 -3.98 18.06 -32.45
CA TYR A 350 -4.22 17.22 -31.28
C TYR A 350 -5.17 17.88 -30.28
N TYR A 351 -4.97 19.17 -29.98
CA TYR A 351 -5.77 19.89 -28.99
C TYR A 351 -6.89 20.71 -29.64
N ARG A 352 -8.07 20.09 -29.76
CA ARG A 352 -9.25 20.70 -30.40
C ARG A 352 -10.13 21.42 -29.38
N LYS A 353 -10.13 22.76 -29.40
CA LYS A 353 -10.90 23.60 -28.45
C LYS A 353 -12.43 23.56 -28.63
N ASN A 354 -12.94 23.09 -29.77
CA ASN A 354 -14.37 23.23 -30.14
C ASN A 354 -15.22 21.96 -29.91
N VAL A 355 -14.78 21.01 -29.09
CA VAL A 355 -15.63 19.87 -28.72
C VAL A 355 -16.51 20.30 -27.55
N LYS A 356 -17.84 20.11 -27.65
CA LYS A 356 -18.79 20.43 -26.57
C LYS A 356 -18.29 19.79 -25.26
N LEU A 357 -18.15 20.63 -24.24
CA LEU A 357 -17.83 20.21 -22.88
C LEU A 357 -19.11 19.61 -22.29
N HIS A 358 -19.01 18.40 -21.73
CA HIS A 358 -20.11 17.71 -21.05
C HIS A 358 -20.18 18.13 -19.58
#